data_AF-A0A5K1BNR4-F1
#
_entry.id   AF-A0A5K1BNR4-F1
#
_cell.length_a   1.000
_cell.length_b   1.000
_cell.length_c   1.000
_cell.angle_alpha   90.00
_cell.angle_beta   90.00
_cell.angle_gamma   90.00
#
_symmetry.space_group_name_H-M   'P 1'
#
loop_
_entity.id
_entity.type
_entity.pdbx_description
1 polymer ?
#
loop_
_entity_poly.entity_id
_entity_poly.type
_entity_poly.pdbx_seq_one_letter_code
_entity_poly.pdbx_strand_id
1 'polypeptide(L)' 'DESGTAAIKTVELDAALGGRAVQYREVQGHESEKFLSYFKPCIIPQEGGVASGFKHVGEKEFETRLFVCKGKHVVHVKE' A
#
# COMPACT_ATOMS: atom_id res chain seq x y z
N ASP A 1 3.90 8.87 13.15
CA ASP A 1 2.51 9.34 13.25
C ASP A 1 1.58 8.51 12.35
N GLU A 2 1.84 8.49 11.04
CA GLU A 2 1.01 7.82 10.02
C GLU A 2 0.68 6.34 10.31
N SER A 3 1.63 5.56 10.83
CA SER A 3 1.38 4.14 11.20
C SER A 3 0.42 4.00 12.38
N GLY A 4 0.47 4.91 13.35
CA GLY A 4 -0.47 4.95 14.47
C GLY A 4 -1.86 5.37 13.99
N THR A 5 -1.92 6.37 13.11
CA THR A 5 -3.17 6.80 12.47
C THR A 5 -3.82 5.67 11.66
N ALA A 6 -3.04 4.89 10.90
CA ALA A 6 -3.54 3.73 10.16
C ALA A 6 -4.17 2.67 11.08
N ALA A 7 -3.53 2.39 12.22
CA ALA A 7 -4.05 1.46 13.21
C ALA A 7 -5.36 1.96 13.83
N ILE A 8 -5.41 3.23 14.25
CA ILE A 8 -6.62 3.85 14.81
C ILE A 8 -7.77 3.80 13.81
N LYS A 9 -7.51 4.16 12.55
CA LYS A 9 -8.53 4.16 11.50
C LYS A 9 -9.07 2.77 11.21
N THR A 10 -8.24 1.73 11.32
CA THR A 10 -8.69 0.34 11.16
C THR A 10 -9.67 -0.06 12.25
N VAL A 11 -9.41 0.33 13.50
CA VAL A 11 -10.31 0.08 14.64
C VAL A 11 -11.61 0.87 14.51
N GLU A 12 -11.54 2.16 14.17
CA GLU A 12 -12.72 3.00 13.94
C GLU A 12 -13.62 2.44 12.83
N LEU A 13 -13.02 1.94 11.74
CA LEU A 13 -13.75 1.34 10.63
C LEU A 13 -14.45 0.04 11.02
N ASP A 14 -13.76 -0.85 11.75
CA ASP A 14 -14.37 -2.10 12.22
C ASP A 14 -15.54 -1.82 13.16
N ALA A 15 -15.40 -0.86 14.09
CA ALA A 15 -16.50 -0.42 14.94
C ALA A 15 -17.70 0.08 14.11
N ALA A 16 -17.46 0.88 13.06
CA ALA A 16 -18.51 1.36 12.16
C ALA A 16 -19.20 0.23 11.35
N LEU A 17 -18.50 -0.88 11.08
CA LEU A 17 -19.02 -2.06 10.39
C LEU A 17 -19.63 -3.11 11.33
N GLY A 18 -19.72 -2.79 12.63
CA GLY A 18 -20.34 -3.64 13.64
C GLY A 18 -19.42 -4.70 14.24
N GLY A 19 -18.10 -4.49 14.24
CA GLY A 19 -17.13 -5.26 15.01
C GLY A 19 -16.93 -6.71 14.55
N ARG A 20 -17.18 -6.99 13.27
CA ARG A 20 -17.08 -8.35 12.69
C ARG A 20 -15.97 -8.47 11.67
N ALA A 21 -15.25 -7.40 11.38
CA ALA A 21 -14.18 -7.45 10.39
C ALA A 21 -12.96 -8.19 10.96
N VAL A 22 -12.28 -8.96 10.10
CA VAL A 22 -10.97 -9.52 10.46
C VAL A 22 -9.91 -8.50 10.06
N GLN A 23 -9.18 -7.99 11.05
CA GLN A 23 -8.13 -7.00 10.83
C GLN A 23 -6.79 -7.70 10.60
N TYR A 24 -5.99 -7.18 9.66
CA TYR A 24 -4.64 -7.66 9.37
C TYR A 24 -3.69 -6.47 9.39
N ARG A 25 -2.48 -6.67 9.92
CA ARG A 25 -1.40 -5.69 9.85
C ARG A 25 -0.41 -6.13 8.77
N GLU A 26 -0.43 -5.40 7.66
CA GLU A 26 0.47 -5.64 6.53
C GLU A 26 1.70 -4.73 6.63
N VAL A 27 2.89 -5.31 6.49
CA VAL A 27 4.16 -4.57 6.48
C VAL A 27 4.79 -4.76 5.11
N GLN A 28 5.30 -3.67 4.53
CA GLN A 28 5.89 -3.71 3.20
C GLN A 28 7.03 -4.75 3.12
N GLY A 29 6.97 -5.64 2.13
CA GLY A 29 7.91 -6.76 1.93
C GLY A 29 7.64 -8.00 2.81
N HIS A 30 6.66 -7.95 3.71
CA HIS A 30 6.23 -9.03 4.58
C HIS A 30 4.70 -9.17 4.58
N GLU A 31 4.06 -8.82 3.47
CA GLU A 31 2.62 -8.87 3.33
C GLU A 31 2.09 -10.31 3.29
N SER A 32 0.87 -10.51 3.77
CA SER A 32 0.19 -11.80 3.72
C SER A 32 -0.16 -12.20 2.28
N GLU A 33 -0.14 -13.51 2.01
CA GLU A 33 -0.57 -14.04 0.70
C GLU A 33 -2.01 -13.63 0.37
N LYS A 34 -2.87 -13.54 1.38
CA LYS A 34 -4.26 -13.09 1.24
C LYS A 34 -4.31 -11.65 0.72
N PHE A 35 -3.55 -10.74 1.31
CA PHE A 35 -3.47 -9.35 0.85
C PHE A 35 -2.90 -9.25 -0.57
N LEU A 36 -1.81 -9.97 -0.84
CA LEU A 36 -1.16 -10.00 -2.16
C LEU A 36 -2.09 -10.56 -3.25
N SER A 37 -2.93 -11.54 -2.92
CA SER A 37 -3.85 -12.18 -3.86
C SER A 37 -4.87 -11.23 -4.50
N TYR A 38 -5.13 -10.08 -3.86
CA TYR A 38 -6.09 -9.08 -4.36
C TYR A 38 -5.58 -8.27 -5.55
N PHE A 39 -4.26 -8.20 -5.77
CA PHE A 39 -3.66 -7.39 -6.81
C PHE A 39 -3.09 -8.29 -7.92
N LYS A 40 -3.64 -8.20 -9.14
CA LYS A 40 -3.20 -9.00 -10.30
C LYS A 40 -3.02 -8.11 -11.54
N PRO A 41 -1.79 -7.92 -12.05
CA PRO A 41 -0.50 -8.36 -11.47
C PRO A 41 -0.18 -7.59 -10.17
N CYS A 42 0.47 -8.26 -9.21
CA CYS A 42 0.83 -7.64 -7.94
C CYS A 42 2.10 -6.80 -8.13
N ILE A 43 1.93 -5.49 -8.24
CA ILE A 43 3.01 -4.49 -8.38
C ILE A 43 2.95 -3.58 -7.15
N ILE A 44 4.04 -3.54 -6.38
CA ILE A 44 4.14 -2.73 -5.16
C ILE A 44 5.22 -1.66 -5.36
N PRO A 45 4.84 -0.39 -5.58
CA PRO A 45 5.77 0.73 -5.62
C PRO A 45 6.41 0.95 -4.25
N GLN A 46 7.73 1.23 -4.22
CA GLN A 46 8.46 1.33 -2.96
C GLN A 46 8.92 2.74 -2.56
N GLU A 47 8.94 3.72 -3.47
CA GLU A 47 9.49 5.04 -3.20
C GLU A 47 8.42 6.14 -3.25
N GLY A 48 8.52 7.10 -2.33
CA GLY A 48 7.60 8.24 -2.20
C GLY A 48 6.77 8.23 -0.91
N GLY A 49 5.78 9.12 -0.85
CA GLY A 49 4.89 9.28 0.30
C GLY A 49 4.45 10.73 0.51
N VAL A 50 3.60 10.93 1.51
CA VAL A 50 3.06 12.26 1.86
C VAL A 50 4.20 13.21 2.28
N ALA A 51 5.17 12.71 3.05
CA ALA A 51 6.32 13.48 3.51
C ALA A 51 7.29 13.89 2.39
N SER A 52 7.40 13.10 1.31
CA SER A 52 8.25 13.42 0.16
C SER A 52 7.52 14.24 -0.91
N GLY A 53 6.32 14.76 -0.60
CA GLY A 53 5.62 15.72 -1.46
C GLY A 53 4.83 15.10 -2.62
N PHE A 54 4.49 13.80 -2.59
CA PHE A 54 3.53 13.25 -3.53
C PHE A 54 2.16 13.88 -3.26
N LYS A 55 1.80 14.88 -4.09
CA LYS A 55 0.52 15.58 -4.03
C LYS A 55 -0.61 14.70 -4.55
N HIS A 56 -1.81 14.97 -4.02
CA HIS A 56 -3.08 14.49 -4.58
C HIS A 56 -3.14 14.68 -6.10
N VAL A 57 -3.78 13.72 -6.77
CA VAL A 57 -3.91 13.60 -8.23
C VAL A 57 -4.37 14.92 -8.86
N GLY A 58 -3.41 15.71 -9.36
CA GLY A 58 -3.64 16.70 -10.42
C GLY A 58 -3.64 16.03 -11.79
N GLU A 59 -3.87 16.79 -12.86
CA GLU A 59 -3.75 16.27 -14.24
C GLU A 59 -2.47 15.47 -14.44
N LYS A 60 -2.57 14.37 -15.20
CA LYS A 60 -1.48 13.39 -15.40
C LYS A 60 -0.27 14.03 -16.09
N GLU A 61 0.66 14.56 -15.31
CA GLU A 61 2.04 14.76 -15.73
C GLU A 61 2.74 13.40 -15.71
N PHE A 62 3.11 12.91 -16.89
CA PHE A 62 3.89 11.68 -17.02
C PHE A 62 5.37 12.01 -16.85
N GLU A 63 5.88 11.85 -15.64
CA GLU A 63 7.31 11.90 -15.38
C GLU A 63 7.99 10.62 -15.85
N THR A 64 9.13 10.75 -16.53
CA THR A 64 9.97 9.61 -16.90
C THR A 64 10.59 9.01 -15.65
N ARG A 65 10.30 7.74 -15.37
CA ARG A 65 10.83 6.99 -14.21
C ARG A 65 11.37 5.64 -14.61
N LEU A 66 12.37 5.16 -13.88
CA LEU A 66 12.90 3.81 -14.01
C LEU A 66 12.27 2.92 -12.93
N PHE A 67 12.02 1.67 -13.25
CA PHE A 67 11.44 0.73 -12.31
C PHE A 67 12.21 -0.59 -12.36
N VAL A 68 12.74 -1.01 -11.23
CA VAL A 68 13.44 -2.29 -11.09
C VAL A 68 12.48 -3.34 -10.56
N CYS A 69 11.99 -4.21 -11.45
CA CYS A 69 11.09 -5.30 -11.13
C CYS A 69 11.84 -6.50 -10.55
N LYS A 70 11.51 -6.92 -9.31
CA LYS A 70 12.07 -8.12 -8.68
C LYS A 70 10.98 -9.03 -8.11
N GLY A 71 11.18 -10.34 -8.24
CA GLY A 71 10.31 -11.38 -7.70
C GLY A 71 9.56 -12.18 -8.76
N LYS A 72 9.21 -13.44 -8.45
CA LYS A 72 8.58 -14.39 -9.39
C LYS A 72 7.06 -14.38 -9.34
N HIS A 73 6.48 -14.17 -8.15
CA HIS A 73 5.02 -14.18 -7.92
C HIS A 73 4.47 -12.81 -7.53
N VAL A 74 5.26 -12.02 -6.79
CA VAL A 74 4.99 -10.63 -6.45
C VAL A 74 6.14 -9.81 -7.01
N VAL A 75 5.82 -8.76 -7.77
CA VAL A 75 6.82 -7.88 -8.35
C VAL A 75 6.94 -6.64 -7.47
N HIS A 76 8.05 -6.56 -6.74
CA HIS A 76 8.42 -5.33 -6.03
C HIS A 76 9.13 -4.40 -7.01
N VAL A 77 8.73 -3.13 -6.99
CA VAL A 77 9.24 -2.12 -7.90
C VAL A 77 9.89 -1.01 -7.10
N LYS A 78 11.21 -0.90 -7.22
CA LYS A 78 11.97 0.26 -6.74
C LYS A 78 12.20 1.23 -7.90
N GLU A 79 12.06 2.52 -7.62
CA GLU A 79 12.53 3.58 -8.52
C GLU A 79 14.08 3.61 -8.55
#